data_AF-A0A1L7JNH7-F1
#
_entry.id   AF-A0A1L7JNH7-F1
#
_cell.length_a   1.000
_cell.length_b   1.000
_cell.length_c   1.000
_cell.angle_alpha   90.00
_cell.angle_beta   90.00
_cell.angle_gamma   90.00
#
_symmetry.space_group_name_H-M   'P 1'
#
loop_
_entity.id
_entity.type
_entity.pdbx_description
1 polymer ?
#
loop_
_entity_poly.entity_id
_entity_poly.type
_entity_poly.pdbx_seq_one_letter_code
_entity_poly.pdbx_strand_id
1 'polypeptide(L)'
;MIGSIIGDIVGSSYELMNTNKKDFNLYRKISRFTDDTVLTIATADCLLREGNFKDFYRTHTLKYPLRGYGSKFLVWAYFNKKNPNYSFGNGGAMRVSPIAYISNDLYTVLEITEKSCISTHNHPEAIKGAKAIAVCIYLARQNRSKEEIKQYIENEYKYNLNVSVEEFYSKYRSNATCENSIPQAIVAF
;
A
#
# COMPACT_ATOMS: atom_id res chain seq x y z
N MET A 1 -7.06 -1.97 8.69
CA MET A 1 -6.71 -3.29 8.10
C MET A 1 -7.85 -3.93 7.31
N ILE A 2 -9.06 -4.12 7.87
CA ILE A 2 -10.17 -4.79 7.13
C ILE A 2 -10.48 -4.09 5.79
N GLY A 3 -10.54 -2.75 5.79
CA GLY A 3 -10.77 -1.99 4.56
C GLY A 3 -9.72 -2.22 3.46
N SER A 4 -8.44 -2.40 3.80
CA SER A 4 -7.40 -2.69 2.80
C SER A 4 -7.56 -4.11 2.22
N ILE A 5 -7.98 -5.07 3.03
CA ILE A 5 -8.29 -6.44 2.58
C ILE A 5 -9.52 -6.45 1.66
N ILE A 6 -10.57 -5.70 2.01
CA ILE A 6 -11.75 -5.56 1.14
C ILE A 6 -11.37 -4.90 -0.18
N GLY A 7 -10.60 -3.81 -0.13
CA GLY A 7 -10.12 -3.10 -1.32
C GLY A 7 -9.32 -4.00 -2.27
N ASP A 8 -8.40 -4.81 -1.72
CA ASP A 8 -7.66 -5.83 -2.46
C ASP A 8 -8.61 -6.85 -3.14
N ILE A 9 -9.49 -7.49 -2.36
CA ILE A 9 -10.40 -8.52 -2.90
C ILE A 9 -11.30 -7.98 -4.01
N VAL A 10 -11.87 -6.79 -3.80
CA VAL A 10 -12.73 -6.12 -4.80
C VAL A 10 -11.90 -5.77 -6.04
N GLY A 11 -10.76 -5.10 -5.85
CA GLY A 11 -9.87 -4.62 -6.91
C GLY A 11 -9.25 -5.73 -7.76
N SER A 12 -8.96 -6.89 -7.18
CA SER A 12 -8.32 -8.04 -7.85
C SER A 12 -9.03 -8.47 -9.14
N SER A 13 -10.36 -8.36 -9.18
CA SER A 13 -11.16 -8.74 -10.33
C SER A 13 -11.13 -7.71 -11.46
N TYR A 14 -10.80 -6.46 -11.13
CA TYR A 14 -10.77 -5.32 -12.04
C TYR A 14 -9.36 -4.98 -12.56
N GLU A 15 -8.32 -5.62 -12.04
CA GLU A 15 -6.98 -5.57 -12.66
C GLU A 15 -6.98 -6.16 -14.08
N LEU A 16 -7.74 -7.25 -14.29
CA LEU A 16 -7.90 -7.90 -15.59
C LEU A 16 -9.13 -7.40 -16.36
N MET A 17 -10.19 -7.01 -15.65
CA MET A 17 -11.48 -6.64 -16.24
C MET A 17 -11.89 -5.24 -15.79
N ASN A 18 -11.06 -4.25 -16.15
CA ASN A 18 -11.20 -2.87 -15.71
C ASN A 18 -12.57 -2.26 -16.09
N THR A 19 -13.05 -1.30 -15.29
CA THR A 19 -14.32 -0.62 -15.51
C THR A 19 -14.25 0.85 -15.08
N ASN A 20 -14.97 1.71 -15.80
CA ASN A 20 -15.22 3.11 -15.43
C ASN A 20 -16.64 3.33 -14.88
N LYS A 21 -17.39 2.24 -14.67
CA LYS A 21 -18.76 2.29 -14.15
C LYS A 21 -18.75 2.48 -12.63
N LYS A 22 -19.70 3.28 -12.13
CA LYS A 22 -19.93 3.44 -10.68
C LYS A 22 -20.81 2.32 -10.10
N ASP A 23 -21.63 1.68 -10.94
CA ASP A 23 -22.52 0.56 -10.58
C ASP A 23 -21.87 -0.80 -10.88
N PHE A 24 -20.73 -1.06 -10.26
CA PHE A 24 -19.98 -2.29 -10.48
C PHE A 24 -20.21 -3.33 -9.36
N ASN A 25 -20.04 -4.61 -9.70
CA ASN A 25 -20.15 -5.70 -8.73
C ASN A 25 -18.92 -5.75 -7.82
N LEU A 26 -19.10 -5.42 -6.54
CA LEU A 26 -18.01 -5.47 -5.55
C LEU A 26 -17.34 -6.85 -5.47
N TYR A 27 -18.14 -7.92 -5.45
CA TYR A 27 -17.64 -9.29 -5.37
C TYR A 27 -18.04 -10.09 -6.59
N ARG A 28 -17.05 -10.39 -7.44
CA ARG A 28 -17.21 -11.25 -8.61
C ARG A 28 -16.78 -12.66 -8.24
N LYS A 29 -17.23 -13.67 -9.00
CA LYS A 29 -16.80 -15.07 -8.80
C LYS A 29 -15.28 -15.26 -8.83
N ILE A 30 -14.57 -14.35 -9.50
CA ILE A 30 -13.11 -14.35 -9.65
C ILE A 30 -12.38 -13.48 -8.60
N SER A 31 -13.12 -12.74 -7.77
CA SER A 31 -12.54 -11.92 -6.71
C SER A 31 -11.78 -12.80 -5.72
N ARG A 32 -10.56 -12.40 -5.38
CA ARG A 32 -9.65 -13.13 -4.49
C ARG A 32 -8.74 -12.15 -3.77
N PHE A 33 -8.22 -12.53 -2.62
CA PHE A 33 -7.14 -11.77 -2.01
C PHE A 33 -5.83 -11.98 -2.80
N THR A 34 -4.97 -10.97 -2.77
CA THR A 34 -3.68 -10.94 -3.49
C THR A 34 -2.51 -10.77 -2.51
N ASP A 35 -1.34 -10.42 -3.04
CA ASP A 35 -0.17 -10.12 -2.23
C ASP A 35 -0.37 -8.92 -1.31
N ASP A 36 -1.24 -7.96 -1.64
CA ASP A 36 -1.64 -6.85 -0.77
C ASP A 36 -2.15 -7.35 0.59
N THR A 37 -3.13 -8.25 0.59
CA THR A 37 -3.64 -8.87 1.82
C THR A 37 -2.57 -9.71 2.51
N VAL A 38 -1.82 -10.54 1.78
CA VAL A 38 -0.80 -11.42 2.40
C VAL A 38 0.26 -10.59 3.11
N LEU A 39 0.75 -9.53 2.47
CA LEU A 39 1.78 -8.66 3.03
C LEU A 39 1.22 -7.74 4.12
N THR A 40 -0.04 -7.32 4.05
CA THR A 40 -0.71 -6.61 5.14
C THR A 40 -0.77 -7.48 6.40
N ILE A 41 -1.15 -8.76 6.27
CA ILE A 41 -1.17 -9.72 7.38
C ILE A 41 0.25 -9.95 7.90
N ALA A 42 1.24 -10.10 7.02
CA ALA A 42 2.63 -10.24 7.40
C ALA A 42 3.15 -9.03 8.20
N THR A 43 2.76 -7.81 7.81
CA THR A 43 3.06 -6.58 8.59
C THR A 43 2.49 -6.69 9.99
N ALA A 44 1.22 -7.06 10.13
CA ALA A 44 0.57 -7.20 11.43
C ALA A 44 1.22 -8.29 12.30
N ASP A 45 1.50 -9.46 11.73
CA ASP A 45 2.14 -10.59 12.44
C ASP A 45 3.57 -10.21 12.89
N CYS A 46 4.32 -9.48 12.06
CA CYS A 46 5.63 -8.97 12.42
C CYS A 46 5.56 -7.99 13.61
N LEU A 47 4.59 -7.08 13.62
CA LEU A 47 4.41 -6.12 14.70
C LEU A 47 4.03 -6.81 16.01
N LEU A 48 3.10 -7.77 15.97
CA LEU A 48 2.63 -8.51 17.16
C LEU A 48 3.70 -9.38 17.80
N ARG A 49 4.68 -9.84 17.00
CA ARG A 49 5.78 -10.70 17.46
C ARG A 49 7.11 -9.96 17.61
N GLU A 50 7.11 -8.64 17.43
CA GLU A 50 8.30 -7.78 17.48
C GLU A 50 9.45 -8.31 16.60
N GLY A 51 9.10 -8.77 15.40
CA GLY A 51 9.99 -9.47 14.49
C GLY A 51 10.71 -8.59 13.48
N ASN A 52 11.45 -9.24 12.58
CA ASN A 52 12.08 -8.60 11.43
C ASN A 52 11.15 -8.62 10.20
N PHE A 53 10.78 -7.44 9.69
CA PHE A 53 9.88 -7.31 8.53
C PHE A 53 10.32 -8.14 7.32
N LYS A 54 11.63 -8.19 7.03
CA LYS A 54 12.19 -8.93 5.90
C LYS A 54 11.81 -10.40 5.97
N ASP A 55 11.97 -11.00 7.14
CA ASP A 55 11.75 -12.42 7.38
C ASP A 55 10.25 -12.75 7.36
N PHE A 56 9.41 -11.88 7.93
CA PHE A 56 7.96 -12.07 7.93
C PHE A 56 7.37 -11.95 6.53
N TYR A 57 7.78 -10.94 5.75
CA TYR A 57 7.36 -10.81 4.36
C TYR A 57 7.78 -12.00 3.51
N ARG A 58 9.03 -12.47 3.67
CA ARG A 58 9.52 -13.65 2.97
C ARG A 58 8.72 -14.90 3.36
N THR A 59 8.54 -15.14 4.65
CA THR A 59 7.85 -16.34 5.16
C THR A 59 6.41 -16.40 4.66
N HIS A 60 5.67 -15.29 4.73
CA HIS A 60 4.29 -15.24 4.24
C HIS A 60 4.21 -15.39 2.72
N THR A 61 5.14 -14.76 1.98
CA THR A 61 5.23 -14.90 0.52
C THR A 61 5.47 -16.35 0.10
N LEU A 62 6.40 -17.05 0.76
CA LEU A 62 6.69 -18.46 0.46
C LEU A 62 5.56 -19.40 0.85
N LYS A 63 4.75 -19.03 1.85
CA LYS A 63 3.53 -19.77 2.21
C LYS A 63 2.39 -19.57 1.20
N TYR A 64 2.36 -18.44 0.50
CA TYR A 64 1.32 -18.09 -0.46
C TYR A 64 1.86 -17.57 -1.80
N PRO A 65 2.71 -18.30 -2.54
CA PRO A 65 3.52 -17.73 -3.61
C PRO A 65 2.75 -17.28 -4.87
N LEU A 66 1.52 -17.74 -5.08
CA LEU A 66 0.72 -17.50 -6.29
C LEU A 66 -0.35 -16.41 -6.10
N ARG A 67 0.04 -15.29 -5.48
CA ARG A 67 -0.91 -14.23 -5.07
C ARG A 67 -0.81 -12.89 -5.81
N GLY A 68 0.10 -12.71 -6.77
CA GLY A 68 0.14 -11.47 -7.58
C GLY A 68 1.45 -10.70 -7.48
N TYR A 69 2.38 -11.14 -6.62
CA TYR A 69 3.67 -10.50 -6.41
C TYR A 69 4.41 -10.13 -7.70
N GLY A 70 4.99 -8.94 -7.73
CA GLY A 70 5.90 -8.53 -8.79
C GLY A 70 7.07 -9.51 -8.96
N SER A 71 7.47 -9.76 -10.21
CA SER A 71 8.52 -10.76 -10.55
C SER A 71 9.82 -10.56 -9.76
N LYS A 72 10.29 -9.31 -9.67
CA LYS A 72 11.48 -8.94 -8.90
C LYS A 72 11.32 -9.20 -7.39
N PHE A 73 10.11 -9.03 -6.87
CA PHE A 73 9.79 -9.32 -5.47
C PHE A 73 9.85 -10.83 -5.19
N LEU A 74 9.26 -11.66 -6.07
CA LEU A 74 9.35 -13.12 -5.93
C LEU A 74 10.79 -13.60 -5.98
N VAL A 75 11.60 -13.10 -6.92
CA VAL A 75 13.04 -13.45 -6.99
C VAL A 75 13.74 -13.09 -5.68
N TRP A 76 13.45 -11.94 -5.09
CA TRP A 76 13.99 -11.58 -3.78
C TRP A 76 13.55 -12.55 -2.68
N ALA A 77 12.26 -12.91 -2.64
CA ALA A 77 11.70 -13.80 -1.62
C ALA A 77 12.29 -15.22 -1.70
N TYR A 78 12.40 -15.80 -2.89
CA TYR A 78 12.93 -17.15 -3.06
C TYR A 78 14.43 -17.22 -2.77
N PHE A 79 15.22 -16.33 -3.36
CA PHE A 79 16.69 -16.42 -3.33
C PHE A 79 17.34 -15.68 -2.14
N ASN A 80 16.54 -15.12 -1.23
CA ASN A 80 17.01 -14.40 -0.05
C ASN A 80 18.14 -13.42 -0.36
N LYS A 81 17.96 -12.58 -1.40
CA LYS A 81 18.97 -11.58 -1.74
C LYS A 81 19.18 -10.67 -0.53
N LYS A 82 20.46 -10.42 -0.18
CA LYS A 82 20.83 -9.63 1.01
C LYS A 82 20.13 -8.28 1.03
N ASN A 83 20.06 -7.62 -0.13
CA ASN A 83 19.40 -6.33 -0.28
C ASN A 83 18.14 -6.43 -1.15
N PRO A 84 17.06 -5.72 -0.78
CA PRO A 84 15.92 -5.54 -1.66
C PRO A 84 16.31 -4.77 -2.91
N ASN A 85 15.56 -4.99 -3.99
CA ASN A 85 15.80 -4.26 -5.24
C ASN A 85 15.44 -2.78 -5.05
N TYR A 86 16.18 -1.88 -5.72
CA TYR A 86 15.79 -0.47 -5.84
C TYR A 86 14.44 -0.38 -6.55
N SER A 87 13.37 -0.27 -5.75
CA SER A 87 11.99 -0.41 -6.20
C SER A 87 11.17 0.79 -5.73
N PHE A 88 10.55 1.48 -6.69
CA PHE A 88 9.66 2.62 -6.51
C PHE A 88 8.16 2.23 -6.64
N GLY A 89 7.89 0.92 -6.65
CA GLY A 89 6.54 0.39 -6.68
C GLY A 89 5.74 0.67 -5.41
N ASN A 90 4.41 0.56 -5.52
CA ASN A 90 3.47 0.77 -4.42
C ASN A 90 3.43 -0.35 -3.37
N GLY A 91 4.19 -1.43 -3.58
CA GLY A 91 4.24 -2.60 -2.69
C GLY A 91 4.62 -2.30 -1.25
N GLY A 92 5.38 -1.24 -1.01
CA GLY A 92 5.66 -0.74 0.34
C GLY A 92 4.43 -0.12 1.01
N ALA A 93 3.63 0.62 0.25
CA ALA A 93 2.50 1.41 0.75
C ALA A 93 1.22 0.58 0.95
N MET A 94 0.95 -0.40 0.08
CA MET A 94 -0.28 -1.20 0.13
C MET A 94 -0.46 -1.99 1.45
N ARG A 95 0.63 -2.22 2.19
CA ARG A 95 0.68 -3.08 3.38
C ARG A 95 0.89 -2.35 4.71
N VAL A 96 0.86 -1.01 4.73
CA VAL A 96 1.17 -0.22 5.94
C VAL A 96 -0.01 -0.05 6.88
N SER A 97 -1.22 -0.48 6.48
CA SER A 97 -2.44 -0.21 7.25
C SER A 97 -2.43 -0.67 8.72
N PRO A 98 -1.72 -1.74 9.13
CA PRO A 98 -1.59 -2.12 10.53
C PRO A 98 -0.66 -1.18 11.34
N ILE A 99 0.37 -0.62 10.70
CA ILE A 99 1.41 0.19 11.36
C ILE A 99 0.81 1.45 11.98
N ALA A 100 -0.16 2.07 11.28
CA ALA A 100 -0.83 3.28 11.75
C ALA A 100 -1.61 3.09 13.07
N TYR A 101 -1.79 1.85 13.54
CA TYR A 101 -2.50 1.53 14.79
C TYR A 101 -1.57 1.23 15.98
N ILE A 102 -0.26 1.10 15.75
CA ILE A 102 0.69 0.61 16.78
C ILE A 102 1.08 1.67 17.82
N SER A 103 0.95 2.96 17.49
CA SER A 103 1.34 4.07 18.35
C SER A 103 0.42 5.28 18.15
N ASN A 104 0.28 6.11 19.18
CA ASN A 104 -0.36 7.43 19.12
C ASN A 104 0.63 8.56 18.86
N ASP A 105 1.91 8.23 18.62
CA ASP A 105 2.93 9.17 18.18
C ASP A 105 3.17 9.01 16.68
N LEU A 106 2.98 10.10 15.92
CA LEU A 106 3.17 10.10 14.48
C LEU A 106 4.62 9.78 14.09
N TYR A 107 5.60 10.26 14.86
CA TYR A 107 7.00 10.00 14.57
C TYR A 107 7.30 8.49 14.60
N THR A 108 6.85 7.80 15.65
CA THR A 108 6.94 6.34 15.78
C THR A 108 6.26 5.61 14.61
N VAL A 109 5.06 6.04 14.21
CA VAL A 109 4.34 5.46 13.06
C VAL A 109 5.15 5.60 11.78
N LEU A 110 5.75 6.77 11.53
CA LEU A 110 6.57 7.03 10.34
C LEU A 110 7.88 6.24 10.35
N GLU A 111 8.53 6.11 11.50
CA GLU A 111 9.75 5.34 11.66
C GLU A 111 9.52 3.85 11.37
N ILE A 112 8.47 3.26 11.94
CA ILE A 112 8.11 1.86 11.70
C ILE A 112 7.66 1.65 10.25
N THR A 113 6.93 2.61 9.67
CA THR A 113 6.53 2.59 8.26
C THR A 113 7.74 2.57 7.33
N GLU A 114 8.75 3.38 7.61
CA GLU A 114 9.99 3.38 6.84
C GLU A 114 10.72 2.04 6.96
N LYS A 115 10.93 1.52 8.18
CA LYS A 115 11.55 0.21 8.42
C LYS A 115 10.83 -0.91 7.66
N SER A 116 9.50 -0.89 7.67
CA SER A 116 8.66 -1.81 6.92
C SER A 116 8.84 -1.66 5.40
N CYS A 117 8.87 -0.43 4.87
CA CYS A 117 9.02 -0.18 3.44
C CYS A 117 10.41 -0.62 2.93
N ILE A 118 11.48 -0.13 3.57
CA ILE A 118 12.87 -0.34 3.11
C ILE A 118 13.29 -1.81 3.11
N SER A 119 12.59 -2.67 3.84
CA SER A 119 12.81 -4.12 3.82
C SER A 119 12.61 -4.75 2.43
N THR A 120 11.85 -4.11 1.54
CA THR A 120 11.57 -4.59 0.18
C THR A 120 11.62 -3.51 -0.91
N HIS A 121 11.42 -2.25 -0.53
CA HIS A 121 11.36 -1.08 -1.41
C HIS A 121 12.14 0.08 -0.77
N ASN A 122 13.37 0.29 -1.20
CA ASN A 122 14.28 1.31 -0.64
C ASN A 122 14.42 2.57 -1.51
N HIS A 123 13.54 2.76 -2.50
CA HIS A 123 13.50 4.00 -3.28
C HIS A 123 12.83 5.13 -2.48
N PRO A 124 13.33 6.39 -2.53
CA PRO A 124 12.70 7.53 -1.85
C PRO A 124 11.20 7.67 -2.11
N GLU A 125 10.77 7.61 -3.38
CA GLU A 125 9.33 7.63 -3.74
C GLU A 125 8.51 6.48 -3.13
N ALA A 126 9.08 5.29 -2.93
CA ALA A 126 8.37 4.21 -2.27
C ALA A 126 8.15 4.52 -0.78
N ILE A 127 9.20 5.00 -0.11
CA ILE A 127 9.16 5.40 1.31
C ILE A 127 8.17 6.55 1.50
N LYS A 128 8.24 7.55 0.62
CA LYS A 128 7.32 8.70 0.58
C LYS A 128 5.87 8.25 0.47
N GLY A 129 5.55 7.40 -0.50
CA GLY A 129 4.20 6.88 -0.69
C GLY A 129 3.70 6.05 0.48
N ALA A 130 4.55 5.19 1.05
CA ALA A 130 4.22 4.40 2.22
C ALA A 130 3.91 5.26 3.45
N LYS A 131 4.76 6.26 3.72
CA LYS A 131 4.55 7.24 4.79
C LYS A 131 3.28 8.07 4.58
N ALA A 132 3.00 8.53 3.37
CA ALA A 132 1.79 9.28 3.06
C ALA A 132 0.50 8.49 3.39
N ILE A 133 0.44 7.20 3.02
CA ILE A 133 -0.69 6.33 3.38
C ILE A 133 -0.78 6.12 4.89
N ALA A 134 0.34 5.87 5.57
CA ALA A 134 0.35 5.71 7.02
C ALA A 134 -0.15 6.96 7.77
N VAL A 135 0.24 8.15 7.29
CA VAL A 135 -0.26 9.45 7.79
C VAL A 135 -1.76 9.58 7.59
N CYS A 136 -2.27 9.30 6.39
CA CYS A 136 -3.71 9.38 6.12
C CYS A 136 -4.51 8.55 7.11
N ILE A 137 -4.09 7.30 7.35
CA ILE A 137 -4.74 6.38 8.29
C ILE A 137 -4.59 6.88 9.73
N TYR A 138 -3.41 7.37 10.11
CA TYR A 138 -3.15 7.92 11.44
C TYR A 138 -4.08 9.12 11.72
N LEU A 139 -4.12 10.11 10.83
CA LEU A 139 -4.93 11.32 11.00
C LEU A 139 -6.43 11.01 10.98
N ALA A 140 -6.88 10.10 10.12
CA ALA A 140 -8.28 9.66 10.12
C ALA A 140 -8.67 9.02 11.46
N ARG A 141 -7.78 8.24 12.08
CA ARG A 141 -7.98 7.67 13.42
C ARG A 141 -7.99 8.74 14.53
N GLN A 142 -7.34 9.87 14.32
CA GLN A 142 -7.41 11.05 15.19
C GLN A 142 -8.63 11.94 14.91
N ASN A 143 -9.61 11.46 14.14
CA ASN A 143 -10.83 12.18 13.76
C ASN A 143 -10.58 13.49 12.99
N ARG A 144 -9.47 13.57 12.26
CA ARG A 144 -9.22 14.69 11.33
C ARG A 144 -10.15 14.62 10.13
N SER A 145 -10.58 15.78 9.63
CA SER A 145 -11.41 15.85 8.44
C SER A 145 -10.64 15.44 7.19
N LYS A 146 -11.36 15.08 6.13
CA LYS A 146 -10.73 14.75 4.83
C LYS A 146 -9.95 15.95 4.29
N GLU A 147 -10.44 17.17 4.50
CA GLU A 147 -9.78 18.41 4.11
C GLU A 147 -8.47 18.62 4.87
N GLU A 148 -8.44 18.40 6.19
CA GLU A 148 -7.21 18.48 6.99
C GLU A 148 -6.18 17.44 6.52
N ILE A 149 -6.62 16.20 6.27
CA ILE A 149 -5.75 15.12 5.76
C ILE A 149 -5.18 15.51 4.40
N LYS A 150 -6.03 15.95 3.47
CA LYS A 150 -5.61 16.39 2.14
C LYS A 150 -4.56 17.50 2.23
N GLN A 151 -4.83 18.56 2.99
CA GLN A 151 -3.90 19.68 3.16
C GLN A 151 -2.55 19.23 3.73
N TYR A 152 -2.56 18.34 4.72
CA TYR A 152 -1.33 17.79 5.28
C TYR A 152 -0.52 17.04 4.21
N ILE A 153 -1.17 16.20 3.42
CA ILE A 153 -0.49 15.43 2.37
C ILE A 153 0.05 16.32 1.25
N GLU A 154 -0.72 17.31 0.80
CA GLU A 154 -0.27 18.29 -0.20
C GLU A 154 0.94 19.09 0.30
N ASN A 155 0.93 19.50 1.57
CA ASN A 155 2.00 20.31 2.16
C ASN A 155 3.27 19.50 2.43
N GLU A 156 3.17 18.32 3.05
CA GLU A 156 4.33 17.54 3.48
C GLU A 156 4.88 16.65 2.38
N TYR A 157 4.01 16.04 1.58
CA TYR A 157 4.39 15.06 0.55
C TYR A 157 4.33 15.63 -0.86
N LYS A 158 3.86 16.86 -1.06
CA LYS A 158 3.81 17.54 -2.36
C LYS A 158 3.06 16.75 -3.44
N TYR A 159 2.11 15.90 -3.03
CA TYR A 159 1.22 15.25 -3.98
C TYR A 159 0.16 16.24 -4.45
N ASN A 160 -0.16 16.21 -5.75
CA ASN A 160 -1.31 16.96 -6.26
C ASN A 160 -2.58 16.13 -6.04
N LEU A 161 -3.44 16.57 -5.13
CA LEU A 161 -4.72 15.92 -4.81
C LEU A 161 -5.93 16.70 -5.36
N ASN A 162 -5.68 17.70 -6.22
CA ASN A 162 -6.70 18.49 -6.92
C ASN A 162 -6.89 17.98 -8.36
N VAL A 163 -7.10 16.67 -8.51
CA VAL A 163 -7.26 16.02 -9.82
C VAL A 163 -8.73 15.65 -9.99
N SER A 164 -9.35 16.06 -11.10
CA SER A 164 -10.72 15.65 -11.39
C SER A 164 -10.77 14.18 -11.87
N VAL A 165 -11.94 13.55 -11.77
CA VAL A 165 -12.14 12.18 -12.26
C VAL A 165 -11.90 12.11 -13.78
N GLU A 166 -12.25 13.15 -14.52
CA GLU A 166 -12.02 13.26 -15.96
C GLU A 166 -10.53 13.39 -16.28
N GLU A 167 -9.82 14.24 -15.55
CA GLU A 167 -8.37 14.38 -15.69
C GLU A 167 -7.68 13.05 -15.38
N PHE A 168 -8.14 12.38 -14.31
CA PHE A 168 -7.69 11.06 -13.94
C PHE A 168 -7.85 10.06 -15.09
N TYR A 169 -9.06 9.89 -15.64
CA TYR A 169 -9.29 8.95 -16.74
C TYR A 169 -8.48 9.27 -18.01
N SER A 170 -8.27 10.55 -18.32
CA SER A 170 -7.52 10.96 -19.51
C SER A 170 -6.02 10.67 -19.41
N LYS A 171 -5.46 10.73 -18.18
CA LYS A 171 -4.02 10.56 -17.93
C LYS A 171 -3.66 9.19 -17.36
N TYR A 172 -4.64 8.43 -16.86
CA TYR A 172 -4.37 7.19 -16.14
C TYR A 172 -3.71 6.15 -17.05
N ARG A 173 -2.46 5.84 -16.73
CA ARG A 173 -1.75 4.67 -17.21
C ARG A 173 -1.59 3.77 -16.00
N SER A 174 -2.30 2.64 -16.00
CA SER A 174 -2.12 1.65 -14.94
C SER A 174 -0.66 1.22 -14.89
N ASN A 175 0.04 1.66 -13.86
CA ASN A 175 1.37 1.20 -13.49
C ASN A 175 1.45 1.17 -11.97
N ALA A 176 2.15 0.16 -11.44
CA ALA A 176 2.20 -0.10 -10.00
C ALA A 176 3.18 0.81 -9.26
N THR A 177 3.38 2.07 -9.70
CA THR A 177 4.33 3.00 -9.07
C THR A 177 3.68 3.75 -7.92
N CYS A 178 4.46 4.14 -6.91
CA CYS A 178 3.96 4.97 -5.82
C CYS A 178 3.46 6.33 -6.32
N GLU A 179 4.25 7.00 -7.17
CA GLU A 179 3.93 8.35 -7.67
C GLU A 179 2.56 8.39 -8.36
N ASN A 180 2.19 7.34 -9.08
CA ASN A 180 0.89 7.28 -9.74
C ASN A 180 -0.20 6.79 -8.78
N SER A 181 -0.03 5.64 -8.13
CA SER A 181 -1.12 5.00 -7.38
C SER A 181 -1.49 5.70 -6.07
N ILE A 182 -0.54 6.30 -5.36
CA ILE A 182 -0.79 6.84 -4.02
C ILE A 182 -1.67 8.10 -4.04
N PRO A 183 -1.41 9.12 -4.87
CA PRO A 183 -2.30 10.28 -4.96
C PRO A 183 -3.74 9.87 -5.32
N GLN A 184 -3.90 8.89 -6.20
CA GLN A 184 -5.21 8.41 -6.66
C GLN A 184 -5.98 7.71 -5.54
N ALA A 185 -5.30 6.86 -4.77
CA ALA A 185 -5.91 6.21 -3.61
C ALA A 185 -6.39 7.23 -2.57
N ILE A 186 -5.65 8.33 -2.40
CA ILE A 186 -6.01 9.42 -1.47
C ILE A 186 -7.18 10.26 -2.04
N VAL A 187 -7.17 10.58 -3.33
CA VAL A 187 -8.29 11.32 -3.98
C VAL A 187 -9.59 10.52 -3.96
N ALA A 188 -9.51 9.19 -4.03
CA ALA A 188 -10.69 8.31 -3.96
C ALA A 188 -11.31 8.18 -2.55
N PHE A 189 -10.57 8.57 -1.49
CA PHE A 189 -11.01 8.51 -0.10
C PHE A 189 -11.88 9.71 0.28
#